data_AF-A0AAD9FMN8-F1
#
_entry.id   AF-A0AAD9FMN8-F1
#
_cell.length_a   1.000
_cell.length_b   1.000
_cell.length_c   1.000
_cell.angle_alpha   90.00
_cell.angle_beta   90.00
_cell.angle_gamma   90.00
#
_symmetry.space_group_name_H-M   'P 1'
#
loop_
_entity.id
_entity.type
_entity.pdbx_description
1 polymer ?
#
loop_
_entity_poly.entity_id
_entity_poly.type
_entity_poly.pdbx_seq_one_letter_code
_entity_poly.pdbx_strand_id
1 'polypeptide(L)'
;MMSLIDLDDDQRWVPTHVNVTVLRARGLRTKGKHGSRYLYTIIQVGKEKYTTGLVEKAELPEWNEECCFELLPGILEAGGGETTPRGAGTCC
;
A
#
# COMPACT_ATOMS: atom_id res chain seq x y z
N MET A 1 -18.94 -14.41 42.02
CA MET A 1 -17.68 -13.86 41.45
C MET A 1 -17.90 -13.77 39.96
N MET A 2 -18.29 -12.60 39.45
CA MET A 2 -18.49 -12.37 38.02
C MET A 2 -17.13 -11.94 37.46
N SER A 3 -16.56 -12.74 36.56
CA SER A 3 -15.31 -12.44 35.86
C SER A 3 -15.52 -11.18 35.02
N LEU A 4 -14.90 -10.08 35.42
CA LEU A 4 -14.87 -8.82 34.64
C LEU A 4 -13.97 -8.91 33.39
N ILE A 5 -13.68 -10.12 32.90
CA ILE A 5 -12.65 -10.34 31.87
C ILE A 5 -13.02 -11.45 30.88
N ASP A 6 -14.30 -11.79 30.76
CA ASP A 6 -14.78 -12.38 29.50
C ASP A 6 -15.15 -11.21 28.58
N LEU A 7 -14.15 -10.41 28.21
CA LEU A 7 -14.25 -9.52 27.06
C LEU A 7 -14.19 -10.44 25.85
N ASP A 8 -15.36 -10.84 25.35
CA ASP A 8 -15.52 -11.55 24.09
C ASP A 8 -14.53 -10.98 23.05
N ASP A 9 -13.87 -11.87 22.29
CA ASP A 9 -12.96 -11.52 21.17
C ASP A 9 -13.62 -10.49 20.20
N ASP A 10 -14.95 -10.40 20.22
CA ASP A 10 -15.81 -9.46 19.50
C ASP A 10 -15.68 -7.97 19.92
N GLN A 11 -15.03 -7.64 21.05
CA GLN A 11 -14.75 -6.26 21.49
C GLN A 11 -13.31 -5.80 21.22
N ARG A 12 -12.50 -6.60 20.52
CA ARG A 12 -11.13 -6.22 20.19
C ARG A 12 -11.13 -5.09 19.16
N TRP A 13 -10.52 -3.96 19.51
CA TRP A 13 -10.32 -2.85 18.56
C TRP A 13 -9.47 -3.33 17.38
N VAL A 14 -9.96 -3.04 16.17
CA VAL A 14 -9.22 -3.26 14.93
C VAL A 14 -9.20 -1.97 14.10
N PRO A 15 -8.08 -1.68 13.41
CA PRO A 15 -8.02 -0.53 12.53
C PRO A 15 -8.94 -0.76 11.32
N THR A 16 -9.71 0.27 10.97
CA THR A 16 -10.69 0.21 9.88
C THR A 16 -10.22 0.95 8.63
N HIS A 17 -9.24 1.84 8.76
CA HIS A 17 -8.73 2.66 7.66
C HIS A 17 -7.23 2.85 7.79
N VAL A 18 -6.58 3.03 6.64
CA VAL A 18 -5.19 3.51 6.56
C VAL A 18 -5.12 4.71 5.63
N ASN A 19 -4.51 5.78 6.11
CA ASN A 19 -4.21 6.96 5.31
C ASN A 19 -2.75 6.93 4.87
N VAL A 20 -2.51 7.14 3.58
CA VAL A 20 -1.20 7.06 2.94
C VAL A 20 -0.92 8.35 2.20
N THR A 21 0.20 9.00 2.52
CA THR A 21 0.70 10.17 1.79
C THR A 21 1.97 9.79 1.03
N VAL A 22 1.93 9.88 -0.31
CA VAL A 22 3.12 9.76 -1.15
C VAL A 22 3.78 11.12 -1.25
N LEU A 23 4.85 11.31 -0.49
CA LEU A 23 5.61 12.56 -0.51
C LEU A 23 6.47 12.65 -1.77
N ARG A 24 7.51 11.82 -1.84
CA ARG A 24 8.53 11.83 -2.88
C ARG A 24 9.32 10.54 -2.92
N ALA A 25 10.08 10.33 -4.00
CA ALA A 25 11.04 9.24 -4.11
C ALA A 25 12.47 9.77 -4.35
N ARG A 26 13.47 8.90 -4.22
CA ARG A 26 14.86 9.19 -4.55
C ARG A 26 15.58 7.92 -5.01
N GLY A 27 16.63 8.06 -5.82
CA GLY A 27 17.45 6.92 -6.24
C GLY A 27 16.71 5.89 -7.09
N LEU A 28 15.71 6.32 -7.86
CA LEU A 28 14.93 5.43 -8.72
C LEU A 28 15.80 4.85 -9.84
N ARG A 29 15.70 3.53 -10.03
CA ARG A 29 16.40 2.84 -11.12
C ARG A 29 15.65 3.01 -12.42
N THR A 30 16.39 3.33 -13.48
CA THR A 30 15.81 3.50 -14.81
C THR A 30 15.67 2.13 -15.49
N LYS A 31 14.48 1.81 -15.99
CA LYS A 31 14.29 0.59 -16.80
C LYS A 31 14.77 0.83 -18.24
N GLY A 32 15.85 0.16 -18.65
CA GLY A 32 16.38 0.22 -20.01
C GLY A 32 17.05 1.55 -20.41
N LYS A 33 17.50 1.64 -21.67
CA LYS A 33 18.31 2.78 -22.17
C LYS A 33 17.58 4.13 -22.16
N HIS A 34 16.26 4.14 -22.37
CA HIS A 34 15.48 5.38 -22.48
C HIS A 34 14.47 5.65 -21.36
N GLY A 35 14.29 4.73 -20.40
CA GLY A 35 13.39 4.93 -19.26
C GLY A 35 11.96 5.35 -19.64
N SER A 36 11.16 5.70 -18.64
CA SER A 36 9.92 6.44 -18.84
C SER A 36 10.18 7.93 -18.62
N ARG A 37 9.51 8.81 -19.40
CA ARG A 37 9.51 10.26 -19.16
C ARG A 37 8.76 10.62 -17.88
N TYR A 38 7.73 9.84 -17.56
CA TYR A 38 6.85 10.09 -16.42
C TYR A 38 6.94 8.96 -15.41
N LEU A 39 6.77 9.31 -14.14
CA LEU A 39 6.83 8.44 -12.98
C LEU A 39 5.48 8.46 -12.26
N TYR A 40 5.13 7.33 -11.64
CA TYR A 40 3.96 7.19 -10.78
C TYR A 40 4.22 6.07 -9.77
N THR A 41 3.39 6.03 -8.73
CA THR A 41 3.38 4.98 -7.72
C THR A 41 2.02 4.29 -7.73
N ILE A 42 2.02 2.98 -7.51
CA ILE A 42 0.80 2.22 -7.21
C ILE A 42 0.87 1.81 -5.74
N ILE A 43 -0.16 2.17 -4.99
CA ILE A 43 -0.39 1.68 -3.62
C ILE A 43 -1.53 0.67 -3.69
N GLN A 44 -1.37 -0.49 -3.06
CA GLN A 44 -2.37 -1.54 -3.09
C GLN A 44 -2.61 -2.11 -1.70
N VAL A 45 -3.87 -2.19 -1.30
CA VAL A 45 -4.36 -2.81 -0.07
C VAL A 45 -5.41 -3.85 -0.44
N GLY A 46 -5.10 -5.13 -0.28
CA GLY A 46 -5.97 -6.22 -0.74
C GLY A 46 -6.23 -6.13 -2.25
N LYS A 47 -7.51 -5.93 -2.62
CA LYS A 47 -7.94 -5.76 -4.03
C LYS A 47 -7.98 -4.30 -4.48
N GLU A 48 -7.92 -3.35 -3.55
CA GLU A 48 -8.01 -1.93 -3.85
C GLU A 48 -6.64 -1.38 -4.26
N LYS A 49 -6.63 -0.55 -5.30
CA LYS A 49 -5.42 0.08 -5.83
C LYS A 49 -5.63 1.57 -5.99
N TYR A 50 -4.64 2.32 -5.56
CA TYR A 50 -4.50 3.74 -5.85
C TYR A 50 -3.29 3.96 -6.75
N THR A 51 -3.43 4.81 -7.75
CA THR A 51 -2.33 5.19 -8.65
C THR A 51 -2.19 6.70 -8.58
N THR A 52 -1.00 7.17 -8.23
CA THR A 52 -0.71 8.60 -8.16
C THR A 52 -0.78 9.25 -9.54
N GLY A 53 -0.85 10.58 -9.57
CA GLY A 53 -0.60 11.36 -10.77
C GLY A 53 0.76 11.06 -11.41
N LEU A 54 0.87 11.35 -12.70
CA LEU A 54 2.12 11.30 -13.44
C LEU A 54 2.97 12.53 -13.10
N VAL A 55 4.22 12.32 -12.72
CA VAL A 55 5.22 13.39 -12.52
C VAL A 55 6.38 13.20 -13.48
N GLU A 56 7.01 14.29 -13.92
CA GLU A 56 8.18 14.19 -14.79
C GLU A 56 9.35 13.51 -14.07
N LYS A 57 10.18 12.78 -14.83
CA LYS A 57 11.35 12.12 -14.29
C LYS A 57 12.34 13.16 -13.74
N ALA A 58 12.63 13.04 -12.44
CA ALA A 58 13.62 13.84 -11.73
C ALA A 58 14.45 12.96 -10.78
N GLU A 59 15.51 13.49 -10.18
CA GLU A 59 16.28 12.79 -9.13
C GLU A 59 15.46 12.63 -7.84
N LEU A 60 14.59 13.61 -7.56
CA LEU A 60 13.69 13.70 -6.41
C LEU A 60 12.25 14.02 -6.87
N PRO A 61 11.54 13.09 -7.54
CA PRO A 61 10.16 13.32 -7.94
C PRO A 61 9.24 13.42 -6.71
N GLU A 62 8.34 14.40 -6.70
CA GLU A 62 7.39 14.66 -5.61
C GLU A 62 5.95 14.54 -6.09
N TRP A 63 5.10 13.94 -5.27
CA TRP A 63 3.65 13.80 -5.54
C TRP A 63 2.83 14.60 -4.54
N ASN A 64 3.20 14.54 -3.25
CA ASN A 64 2.44 15.12 -2.13
C ASN A 64 0.94 14.74 -2.19
N GLU A 65 0.68 13.50 -2.57
CA GLU A 65 -0.65 12.99 -2.89
C GLU A 65 -1.10 12.03 -1.78
N GLU A 66 -2.33 12.20 -1.29
CA GLU A 66 -2.89 11.44 -0.19
C GLU A 66 -4.05 10.56 -0.65
N CYS A 67 -4.10 9.33 -0.14
CA CYS A 67 -5.23 8.43 -0.32
C CYS A 67 -5.52 7.63 0.95
N CYS A 68 -6.76 7.19 1.09
CA CYS A 68 -7.22 6.39 2.21
C CYS A 68 -7.77 5.06 1.68
N PHE A 69 -7.51 3.98 2.41
CA PHE A 69 -8.04 2.64 2.13
C PHE A 69 -8.85 2.15 3.31
N GLU A 70 -9.97 1.48 3.04
CA GLU A 70 -10.71 0.72 4.03
C GLU A 70 -10.02 -0.63 4.28
N LEU A 71 -9.87 -1.00 5.55
CA LEU A 71 -9.30 -2.26 5.97
C LEU A 71 -10.42 -3.25 6.26
N LEU A 72 -10.70 -4.11 5.27
CA LEU A 72 -11.68 -5.18 5.44
C LEU A 72 -11.24 -6.15 6.55
N PRO A 73 -12.18 -6.74 7.31
CA PRO A 73 -11.86 -7.74 8.32
C PRO A 73 -10.99 -8.87 7.75
N GLY A 74 -9.95 -9.25 8.50
CA GLY A 74 -9.02 -10.31 8.10
C GLY A 74 -7.85 -9.87 7.21
N ILE A 75 -7.83 -8.63 6.70
CA ILE A 75 -6.74 -8.16 5.82
C ILE A 75 -5.37 -8.07 6.50
N LEU A 76 -5.37 -7.88 7.83
CA LEU A 76 -4.15 -7.80 8.64
C LEU A 76 -3.77 -9.13 9.29
N GLU A 77 -4.63 -10.14 9.21
CA GLU A 77 -4.38 -11.44 9.81
C GLU A 77 -3.36 -12.22 8.97
N ALA A 78 -2.38 -12.84 9.64
CA ALA A 78 -1.20 -13.45 9.02
C ALA A 78 -1.47 -14.65 8.08
N GLY A 79 -2.73 -14.95 7.75
CA GLY A 79 -3.17 -16.05 6.88
C GLY A 79 -4.06 -15.63 5.69
N GLY A 80 -4.22 -14.34 5.42
CA GLY A 80 -5.02 -13.84 4.28
C GLY A 80 -4.38 -14.18 2.94
N GLY A 81 -5.06 -15.05 2.17
CA GLY A 81 -4.56 -15.67 0.94
C GLY A 81 -3.87 -14.74 -0.05
N GLU A 82 -2.69 -15.19 -0.44
CA GLU A 82 -1.84 -14.75 -1.53
C GLU A 82 -2.67 -14.48 -2.82
N THR A 83 -2.83 -13.20 -3.18
CA THR A 83 -2.96 -12.80 -4.58
C THR A 83 -1.84 -11.83 -4.91
N THR A 84 -0.59 -12.27 -4.74
CA THR A 84 0.51 -11.74 -5.54
C THR A 84 0.12 -11.95 -7.00
N PRO A 85 0.07 -10.92 -7.86
CA PRO A 85 0.00 -11.19 -9.29
C PRO A 85 1.26 -11.97 -9.65
N ARG A 86 1.05 -13.22 -10.09
CA ARG A 86 2.06 -14.15 -10.60
C ARG A 86 2.67 -13.57 -11.88
N GLY A 87 3.50 -12.55 -11.70
CA GLY A 87 4.02 -11.68 -12.75
C GLY A 87 4.91 -10.52 -12.25
N ALA A 88 5.28 -10.48 -10.97
CA ALA A 88 6.46 -9.73 -10.55
C ALA A 88 7.69 -10.59 -10.83
N GLY A 89 8.22 -10.45 -12.05
CA GLY A 89 9.47 -11.06 -12.44
C GLY A 89 10.54 -10.82 -11.37
N THR A 90 11.20 -11.91 -11.03
CA THR A 90 12.44 -11.99 -10.28
C THR A 90 13.38 -10.82 -10.56
N CYS A 91 13.96 -10.28 -9.48
CA CYS A 91 15.32 -9.74 -9.40
C CYS A 91 15.71 -8.63 -10.39
N CYS A 92 15.98 -7.44 -9.83
CA CYS A 92 17.10 -6.52 -10.12
C CYS A 92 16.65 -5.08 -9.88
#